data_AF-A0A3C0NS90-F1
#
_entry.id   AF-A0A3C0NS90-F1
#
_cell.length_a   1.000
_cell.length_b   1.000
_cell.length_c   1.000
_cell.angle_alpha   90.00
_cell.angle_beta   90.00
_cell.angle_gamma   90.00
#
_symmetry.space_group_name_H-M   'P 1'
#
loop_
_entity.id
_entity.type
_entity.pdbx_description
1 polymer ?
#
loop_
_entity_poly.entity_id
_entity_poly.type
_entity_poly.pdbx_seq_one_letter_code
_entity_poly.pdbx_strand_id
1 'polypeptide(L)'
;KIIFTLLSLVWFDLCFAGTPLTPEQTATVKQVLTQVQQHLQHGQISQARSLLEQTANTLHSESIETALILTHMQNGEYTHALSAAAHTQAEHVDIADTCLLYAWLLSIGGQTTFANTLLQENFARFPEHQSLKTMQSLLQGGTWNAAQLPKSEIAKFQPELVNPEKNYLHASIIGSATLLDTTHAVMPYTLLNTKKIWLRNGLGITVAAGIEKTFPAQNIALLKLASPIAIVKPLNQADAPPKLGTLAYIVGYVTTNQADQAYWPILKTDIIGMPNTAQHWKLHVRQFHSGTPVWNGSGALIGITVKSDNGSTEILPIQHIASAIDLNTESANHSQAHVSMQDIYEQALSTSLQVIAE
;
A
#
# COMPACT_ATOMS: atom_id res chain seq x y z
N LYS A 1 0.29 -62.42 2.70
CA LYS A 1 -0.45 -62.43 1.41
C LYS A 1 -1.53 -61.34 1.42
N ILE A 2 -1.16 -60.07 1.25
CA ILE A 2 -1.90 -59.05 0.51
C ILE A 2 -0.80 -58.15 -0.05
N ILE A 3 -0.71 -58.10 -1.37
CA ILE A 3 0.26 -57.34 -2.15
C ILE A 3 -0.27 -55.90 -2.20
N PHE A 4 0.45 -54.95 -1.60
CA PHE A 4 0.23 -53.53 -1.84
C PHE A 4 1.02 -53.15 -3.09
N THR A 5 0.30 -53.14 -4.21
CA THR A 5 0.84 -52.82 -5.53
C THR A 5 1.08 -51.32 -5.63
N LEU A 6 2.29 -50.99 -6.08
CA LEU A 6 2.72 -49.70 -6.59
C LEU A 6 1.67 -49.03 -7.48
N LEU A 7 1.24 -47.83 -7.09
CA LEU A 7 0.70 -46.81 -7.99
C LEU A 7 1.44 -45.50 -7.67
N SER A 8 2.73 -45.49 -8.01
CA SER A 8 3.48 -44.27 -8.26
C SER A 8 2.84 -43.58 -9.46
N LEU A 9 1.89 -42.70 -9.17
CA LEU A 9 1.40 -41.69 -10.10
C LEU A 9 2.61 -40.93 -10.63
N VAL A 10 2.84 -41.12 -11.92
CA VAL A 10 3.71 -40.30 -12.76
C VAL A 10 3.21 -38.87 -12.62
N TRP A 11 3.84 -38.08 -11.76
CA TRP A 11 3.80 -36.63 -11.87
C TRP A 11 4.47 -36.29 -13.19
N PHE A 12 3.69 -35.77 -14.12
CA PHE A 12 4.22 -35.15 -15.33
C PHE A 12 5.01 -33.92 -14.89
N ASP A 13 6.33 -34.05 -14.78
CA ASP A 13 7.28 -32.93 -14.89
C ASP A 13 7.30 -32.45 -16.35
N LEU A 14 6.15 -31.99 -16.84
CA LEU A 14 6.11 -31.02 -17.93
C LEU A 14 6.35 -29.67 -17.25
N CYS A 15 7.61 -29.40 -16.90
CA CYS A 15 8.07 -28.03 -16.73
C CYS A 15 7.86 -27.36 -18.10
N PHE A 16 6.72 -26.68 -18.26
CA PHE A 16 6.53 -25.72 -19.33
C PHE A 16 7.46 -24.55 -19.05
N ALA A 17 8.76 -24.74 -19.34
CA ALA A 17 9.64 -23.61 -19.55
C ALA A 17 9.03 -22.85 -20.73
N GLY A 18 8.43 -21.69 -20.44
CA GLY A 18 7.78 -20.87 -21.45
C GLY A 18 8.72 -20.69 -22.63
N THR A 19 8.26 -20.97 -23.84
CA THR A 19 9.08 -20.77 -25.04
C THR A 19 9.57 -19.32 -25.06
N PRO A 20 10.89 -19.07 -25.17
CA PRO A 20 11.41 -17.72 -25.14
C PRO A 20 10.74 -16.89 -26.24
N LEU A 21 10.36 -15.66 -25.90
CA LEU A 21 9.73 -14.74 -26.85
C LEU A 21 10.65 -14.48 -28.03
N THR A 22 10.08 -14.42 -29.23
CA THR A 22 10.80 -13.94 -30.41
C THR A 22 11.19 -12.46 -30.25
N PRO A 23 12.18 -11.96 -31.01
CA PRO A 23 12.55 -10.54 -30.99
C PRO A 23 11.37 -9.61 -31.30
N GLU A 24 10.48 -10.03 -32.20
CA GLU A 24 9.26 -9.28 -32.56
C GLU A 24 8.29 -9.21 -31.37
N GLN A 25 7.98 -10.35 -30.76
CA GLN A 25 7.13 -10.40 -29.55
C GLN A 25 7.73 -9.60 -28.39
N THR A 26 9.05 -9.64 -28.23
CA THR A 26 9.77 -8.83 -27.22
C THR A 26 9.59 -7.33 -27.49
N ALA A 27 9.70 -6.91 -28.74
CA ALA A 27 9.45 -5.51 -29.13
C ALA A 27 7.98 -5.11 -28.88
N THR A 28 7.03 -5.99 -29.21
CA THR A 28 5.60 -5.78 -28.93
C THR A 28 5.33 -5.61 -27.44
N VAL A 29 5.84 -6.51 -26.59
CA VAL A 29 5.69 -6.42 -25.12
C VAL A 29 6.25 -5.10 -24.62
N LYS A 30 7.44 -4.70 -25.06
CA LYS A 30 8.04 -3.41 -24.67
C LYS A 30 7.19 -2.21 -25.07
N GLN A 31 6.64 -2.23 -26.27
CA GLN A 31 5.74 -1.16 -26.74
C GLN A 31 4.46 -1.10 -25.90
N VAL A 32 3.84 -2.25 -25.62
CA VAL A 32 2.65 -2.34 -24.78
C VAL A 32 2.94 -1.79 -23.37
N LEU A 33 4.01 -2.21 -22.73
CA LEU A 33 4.39 -1.74 -21.39
C LEU A 33 4.62 -0.22 -21.35
N THR A 34 5.20 0.35 -22.41
CA THR A 34 5.37 1.81 -22.52
C THR A 34 4.02 2.53 -22.60
N GLN A 35 3.07 2.01 -23.37
CA GLN A 35 1.73 2.58 -23.48
C GLN A 35 0.92 2.43 -22.18
N VAL A 36 1.02 1.28 -21.53
CA VAL A 36 0.43 1.02 -20.20
C VAL A 36 0.93 2.05 -19.20
N GLN A 37 2.25 2.25 -19.11
CA GLN A 37 2.83 3.25 -18.22
C GLN A 37 2.27 4.65 -18.50
N GLN A 38 2.16 5.04 -19.77
CA GLN A 38 1.55 6.32 -20.14
C GLN A 38 0.09 6.40 -19.67
N HIS A 39 -0.72 5.36 -19.89
CA HIS A 39 -2.10 5.33 -19.43
C HIS A 39 -2.20 5.46 -17.89
N LEU A 40 -1.37 4.72 -17.16
CA LEU A 40 -1.33 4.79 -15.69
C LEU A 40 -0.95 6.19 -15.19
N GLN A 41 0.07 6.84 -15.78
CA GLN A 41 0.49 8.21 -15.43
C GLN A 41 -0.59 9.27 -15.68
N HIS A 42 -1.53 9.02 -16.59
CA HIS A 42 -2.68 9.89 -16.85
C HIS A 42 -3.95 9.45 -16.08
N GLY A 43 -3.87 8.44 -15.21
CA GLY A 43 -5.01 7.90 -14.47
C GLY A 43 -6.02 7.11 -15.33
N GLN A 44 -5.63 6.70 -16.53
CA GLN A 44 -6.45 5.94 -17.49
C GLN A 44 -6.37 4.43 -17.21
N ILE A 45 -6.66 4.03 -15.96
CA ILE A 45 -6.47 2.65 -15.47
C ILE A 45 -7.23 1.61 -16.29
N SER A 46 -8.46 1.92 -16.73
CA SER A 46 -9.26 1.01 -17.55
C SER A 46 -8.66 0.76 -18.94
N GLN A 47 -8.00 1.77 -19.54
CA GLN A 47 -7.33 1.64 -20.83
C GLN A 47 -6.05 0.80 -20.69
N ALA A 48 -5.25 1.06 -19.65
CA ALA A 48 -4.08 0.25 -19.30
C ALA A 48 -4.46 -1.24 -19.13
N ARG A 49 -5.50 -1.52 -18.34
CA ARG A 49 -6.01 -2.87 -18.09
C ARG A 49 -6.46 -3.56 -19.38
N SER A 50 -7.30 -2.89 -20.18
CA SER A 50 -7.81 -3.49 -21.42
C SER A 50 -6.69 -3.83 -22.41
N LEU A 51 -5.68 -2.96 -22.52
CA LEU A 51 -4.51 -3.21 -23.37
C LEU A 51 -3.71 -4.44 -22.89
N LEU A 52 -3.52 -4.58 -21.58
CA LEU A 52 -2.83 -5.74 -20.99
C LEU A 52 -3.62 -7.03 -21.18
N GLU A 53 -4.93 -7.04 -20.92
CA GLU A 53 -5.80 -8.22 -21.11
C GLU A 53 -5.83 -8.67 -22.57
N GLN A 54 -5.96 -7.73 -23.52
CA GLN A 54 -5.90 -8.04 -24.95
C GLN A 54 -4.55 -8.65 -25.34
N THR A 55 -3.45 -8.12 -24.79
CA THR A 55 -2.10 -8.62 -25.08
C THR A 55 -1.90 -10.00 -24.46
N ALA A 56 -2.30 -10.22 -23.21
CA ALA A 56 -2.17 -11.49 -22.49
C ALA A 56 -2.89 -12.65 -23.21
N ASN A 57 -4.02 -12.37 -23.88
CA ASN A 57 -4.74 -13.36 -24.70
C ASN A 57 -3.96 -13.82 -25.95
N THR A 58 -2.94 -13.08 -26.37
CA THR A 58 -2.13 -13.38 -27.56
C THR A 58 -0.68 -13.74 -27.23
N LEU A 59 -0.15 -13.16 -26.15
CA LEU A 59 1.23 -13.29 -25.70
C LEU A 59 1.24 -13.49 -24.19
N HIS A 60 1.34 -14.75 -23.78
CA HIS A 60 1.52 -15.10 -22.39
C HIS A 60 2.98 -14.82 -21.99
N SER A 61 3.18 -13.75 -21.23
CA SER A 61 4.49 -13.24 -20.82
C SER A 61 4.40 -12.71 -19.39
N GLU A 62 5.35 -13.10 -18.55
CA GLU A 62 5.47 -12.64 -17.17
C GLU A 62 5.35 -11.13 -17.06
N SER A 63 5.98 -10.37 -17.97
CA SER A 63 6.03 -8.91 -17.82
C SER A 63 4.67 -8.26 -18.04
N ILE A 64 3.81 -8.88 -18.86
CA ILE A 64 2.41 -8.46 -19.05
C ILE A 64 1.59 -8.77 -17.80
N GLU A 65 1.77 -9.94 -17.19
CA GLU A 65 1.07 -10.32 -15.96
C GLU A 65 1.49 -9.45 -14.78
N THR A 66 2.80 -9.21 -14.62
CA THR A 66 3.37 -8.27 -13.65
C THR A 66 2.76 -6.88 -13.83
N ALA A 67 2.68 -6.36 -15.06
CA ALA A 67 2.04 -5.07 -15.32
C ALA A 67 0.53 -5.07 -15.01
N LEU A 68 -0.17 -6.19 -15.22
CA LEU A 68 -1.58 -6.34 -14.87
C LEU A 68 -1.78 -6.31 -13.35
N ILE A 69 -0.92 -7.00 -12.59
CA ILE A 69 -0.90 -6.97 -11.12
C ILE A 69 -0.73 -5.53 -10.60
N LEU A 70 0.23 -4.77 -11.15
CA LEU A 70 0.47 -3.38 -10.77
C LEU A 70 -0.71 -2.47 -11.17
N THR A 71 -1.35 -2.74 -12.30
CA THR A 71 -2.56 -2.04 -12.73
C THR A 71 -3.73 -2.29 -11.76
N HIS A 72 -3.88 -3.52 -11.24
CA HIS A 72 -4.86 -3.81 -10.19
C HIS A 72 -4.54 -3.06 -8.88
N MET A 73 -3.27 -3.05 -8.46
CA MET A 73 -2.83 -2.26 -7.30
C MET A 73 -3.18 -0.78 -7.45
N GLN A 74 -2.90 -0.20 -8.61
CA GLN A 74 -3.19 1.20 -8.90
C GLN A 74 -4.67 1.52 -9.07
N ASN A 75 -5.50 0.52 -9.32
CA ASN A 75 -6.96 0.66 -9.23
C ASN A 75 -7.51 0.50 -7.81
N GLY A 76 -6.68 0.19 -6.81
CA GLY A 76 -7.12 -0.11 -5.45
C GLY A 76 -7.68 -1.53 -5.26
N GLU A 77 -7.43 -2.45 -6.19
CA GLU A 77 -7.89 -3.84 -6.17
C GLU A 77 -6.80 -4.78 -5.63
N TYR A 78 -6.33 -4.52 -4.40
CA TYR A 78 -5.24 -5.29 -3.78
C TYR A 78 -5.50 -6.79 -3.73
N THR A 79 -6.74 -7.21 -3.43
CA THR A 79 -7.11 -8.63 -3.35
C THR A 79 -6.96 -9.32 -4.70
N HIS A 80 -7.39 -8.66 -5.79
CA HIS A 80 -7.18 -9.16 -7.14
C HIS A 80 -5.70 -9.20 -7.50
N ALA A 81 -4.96 -8.13 -7.21
CA ALA A 81 -3.51 -8.08 -7.44
C ALA A 81 -2.77 -9.21 -6.70
N LEU A 82 -3.16 -9.50 -5.45
CA LEU A 82 -2.56 -10.56 -4.65
C LEU A 82 -2.88 -11.96 -5.22
N SER A 83 -4.12 -12.19 -5.64
CA SER A 83 -4.52 -13.45 -6.29
C SER A 83 -3.80 -13.65 -7.62
N ALA A 84 -3.70 -12.61 -8.44
CA ALA A 84 -2.98 -12.64 -9.70
C ALA A 84 -1.48 -12.91 -9.48
N ALA A 85 -0.85 -12.25 -8.49
CA ALA A 85 0.55 -12.49 -8.16
C ALA A 85 0.81 -13.92 -7.68
N ALA A 86 -0.09 -14.52 -6.92
CA ALA A 86 0.01 -15.93 -6.54
C ALA A 86 -0.03 -16.86 -7.76
N HIS A 87 -0.94 -16.57 -8.71
CA HIS A 87 -1.04 -17.33 -9.97
C HIS A 87 0.21 -17.17 -10.84
N THR A 88 0.62 -15.94 -11.13
CA THR A 88 1.83 -15.62 -11.91
C THR A 88 3.09 -16.25 -11.31
N GLN A 89 3.23 -16.25 -9.98
CA GLN A 89 4.37 -16.92 -9.31
C GLN A 89 4.33 -18.43 -9.49
N ALA A 90 3.15 -19.05 -9.49
CA ALA A 90 2.98 -20.48 -9.66
C ALA A 90 3.17 -20.96 -11.12
N GLU A 91 2.86 -20.11 -12.11
CA GLU A 91 3.10 -20.41 -13.53
C GLU A 91 4.55 -20.12 -13.96
N HIS A 92 5.15 -19.05 -13.41
CA HIS A 92 6.52 -18.61 -13.73
C HIS A 92 7.51 -18.91 -12.61
N VAL A 93 7.54 -20.17 -12.19
CA VAL A 93 8.35 -20.67 -11.07
C VAL A 93 9.87 -20.50 -11.24
N ASP A 94 10.33 -20.31 -12.48
CA ASP A 94 11.70 -20.10 -12.91
C ASP A 94 12.10 -18.62 -13.01
N ILE A 95 11.18 -17.70 -12.72
CA ILE A 95 11.43 -16.26 -12.72
C ILE A 95 11.41 -15.72 -11.28
N ALA A 96 12.57 -15.31 -10.76
CA ALA A 96 12.69 -14.81 -9.40
C ALA A 96 11.84 -13.54 -9.11
N ASP A 97 11.64 -12.68 -10.12
CA ASP A 97 10.91 -11.42 -9.99
C ASP A 97 9.41 -11.65 -9.67
N THR A 98 8.80 -12.76 -10.11
CA THR A 98 7.39 -13.07 -9.81
C THR A 98 7.23 -13.47 -8.34
N CYS A 99 8.17 -14.26 -7.81
CA CYS A 99 8.25 -14.56 -6.38
C CYS A 99 8.48 -13.29 -5.55
N LEU A 100 9.36 -12.41 -6.02
CA LEU A 100 9.66 -11.15 -5.33
C LEU A 100 8.42 -10.25 -5.26
N LEU A 101 7.70 -10.08 -6.37
CA LEU A 101 6.46 -9.29 -6.41
C LEU A 101 5.39 -9.88 -5.48
N TYR A 102 5.19 -11.20 -5.51
CA TYR A 102 4.19 -11.83 -4.64
C TYR A 102 4.55 -11.67 -3.16
N ALA A 103 5.81 -11.91 -2.78
CA ALA A 103 6.31 -11.68 -1.42
C ALA A 103 6.17 -10.21 -0.99
N TRP A 104 6.42 -9.27 -1.92
CA TRP A 104 6.23 -7.84 -1.70
C TRP A 104 4.77 -7.52 -1.36
N LEU A 105 3.82 -7.95 -2.21
CA LEU A 105 2.40 -7.71 -2.01
C LEU A 105 1.88 -8.32 -0.69
N LEU A 106 2.28 -9.56 -0.40
CA LEU A 106 1.97 -10.21 0.88
C LEU A 106 2.44 -9.35 2.06
N SER A 107 3.68 -8.85 1.98
CA SER A 107 4.24 -8.12 3.09
C SER A 107 3.64 -6.72 3.29
N ILE A 108 3.38 -5.97 2.22
CA ILE A 108 2.76 -4.65 2.35
C ILE A 108 1.32 -4.75 2.85
N GLY A 109 0.62 -5.87 2.59
CA GLY A 109 -0.69 -6.16 3.17
C GLY A 109 -0.65 -6.83 4.54
N GLY A 110 0.51 -6.89 5.21
CA GLY A 110 0.65 -7.37 6.59
C GLY A 110 0.87 -8.88 6.75
N GLN A 111 0.95 -9.66 5.68
CA GLN A 111 1.17 -11.12 5.70
C GLN A 111 2.67 -11.46 5.69
N THR A 112 3.45 -10.81 6.57
CA THR A 112 4.92 -10.87 6.54
C THR A 112 5.50 -12.26 6.81
N THR A 113 4.84 -13.06 7.65
CA THR A 113 5.27 -14.44 7.93
C THR A 113 5.19 -15.29 6.67
N PHE A 114 4.06 -15.22 5.96
CA PHE A 114 3.86 -15.98 4.73
C PHE A 114 4.80 -15.51 3.62
N ALA A 115 5.01 -14.19 3.49
CA ALA A 115 6.01 -13.62 2.59
C ALA A 115 7.43 -14.18 2.87
N ASN A 116 7.82 -14.26 4.15
CA ASN A 116 9.13 -14.82 4.52
C ASN A 116 9.23 -16.32 4.22
N THR A 117 8.19 -17.10 4.47
CA THR A 117 8.14 -18.53 4.10
C THR A 117 8.29 -18.72 2.60
N LEU A 118 7.54 -17.96 1.80
CA LEU A 118 7.62 -18.00 0.33
C LEU A 118 9.05 -17.71 -0.16
N LEU A 119 9.71 -16.68 0.38
CA LEU A 119 11.10 -16.37 0.03
C LEU A 119 12.05 -17.49 0.44
N GLN A 120 11.87 -18.07 1.63
CA GLN A 120 12.67 -19.19 2.13
C GLN A 120 12.62 -20.41 1.20
N GLU A 121 11.42 -20.77 0.75
CA GLU A 121 11.20 -21.90 -0.17
C GLU A 121 11.84 -21.65 -1.54
N ASN A 122 11.86 -20.39 -2.00
CA ASN A 122 12.41 -20.04 -3.32
C ASN A 122 13.93 -19.80 -3.32
N PHE A 123 14.61 -19.67 -2.17
CA PHE A 123 16.08 -19.53 -2.15
C PHE A 123 16.82 -20.76 -2.67
N ALA A 124 16.25 -21.96 -2.49
CA ALA A 124 16.85 -23.17 -3.05
C ALA A 124 16.92 -23.11 -4.59
N ARG A 125 15.97 -22.40 -5.22
CA ARG A 125 15.90 -22.24 -6.68
C ARG A 125 16.72 -21.03 -7.17
N PHE A 126 16.76 -19.96 -6.37
CA PHE A 126 17.44 -18.71 -6.74
C PHE A 126 18.48 -18.27 -5.70
N PRO A 127 19.51 -19.09 -5.42
CA PRO A 127 20.44 -18.86 -4.32
C PRO A 127 21.27 -17.58 -4.49
N GLU A 128 21.44 -17.08 -5.72
CA GLU A 128 22.23 -15.88 -6.01
C GLU A 128 21.39 -14.63 -6.31
N HIS A 129 20.05 -14.71 -6.21
CA HIS A 129 19.20 -13.56 -6.54
C HIS A 129 19.23 -12.52 -5.41
N GLN A 130 20.00 -11.45 -5.62
CA GLN A 130 20.26 -10.44 -4.59
C GLN A 130 18.98 -9.77 -4.07
N SER A 131 18.00 -9.52 -4.93
CA SER A 131 16.74 -8.87 -4.53
C SER A 131 15.93 -9.72 -3.55
N LEU A 132 15.94 -11.06 -3.72
CA LEU A 132 15.26 -11.97 -2.79
C LEU A 132 15.97 -11.95 -1.42
N LYS A 133 17.32 -11.97 -1.40
CA LYS A 133 18.12 -11.86 -0.17
C LYS A 133 17.86 -10.55 0.56
N THR A 134 17.82 -9.43 -0.17
CA THR A 134 17.54 -8.12 0.41
C THR A 134 16.11 -8.06 0.97
N MET A 135 15.11 -8.52 0.21
CA MET A 135 13.73 -8.58 0.68
C MET A 135 13.59 -9.44 1.94
N GLN A 136 14.23 -10.61 1.99
CA GLN A 136 14.22 -11.44 3.20
C GLN A 136 14.85 -10.72 4.40
N SER A 137 15.99 -10.07 4.20
CA SER A 137 16.68 -9.32 5.27
C SER A 137 15.79 -8.22 5.84
N LEU A 138 14.98 -7.57 5.00
CA LEU A 138 14.03 -6.53 5.41
C LEU A 138 12.86 -7.09 6.21
N LEU A 139 12.32 -8.23 5.79
CA LEU A 139 11.26 -8.91 6.54
C LEU A 139 11.75 -9.36 7.92
N GLN A 140 12.98 -9.84 8.03
CA GLN A 140 13.57 -10.30 9.28
C GLN A 140 14.01 -9.16 10.20
N GLY A 141 14.50 -8.05 9.64
CA GLY A 141 14.95 -6.89 10.41
C GLY A 141 13.82 -6.16 11.16
N GLY A 142 12.56 -6.46 10.84
CA GLY A 142 11.38 -5.91 11.50
C GLY A 142 11.11 -4.43 11.18
N THR A 143 12.12 -3.68 10.72
CA THR A 143 12.02 -2.29 10.27
C THR A 143 11.94 -2.18 8.76
N TRP A 144 10.81 -1.71 8.28
CA TRP A 144 10.65 -1.38 6.87
C TRP A 144 11.38 -0.09 6.53
N ASN A 145 12.39 -0.17 5.67
CA ASN A 145 13.06 0.99 5.10
C ASN A 145 13.20 0.80 3.59
N ALA A 146 12.42 1.56 2.83
CA ALA A 146 12.45 1.46 1.38
C ALA A 146 13.80 1.84 0.76
N ALA A 147 14.63 2.64 1.46
CA ALA A 147 15.96 3.00 0.99
C ALA A 147 16.97 1.83 1.02
N GLN A 148 16.66 0.76 1.75
CA GLN A 148 17.51 -0.45 1.81
C GLN A 148 17.26 -1.39 0.63
N LEU A 149 16.24 -1.12 -0.18
CA LEU A 149 15.92 -1.92 -1.35
C LEU A 149 16.67 -1.38 -2.57
N PRO A 150 17.20 -2.25 -3.45
CA PRO A 150 17.88 -1.78 -4.65
C PRO A 150 16.89 -0.95 -5.48
N LYS A 151 17.25 0.32 -5.75
CA LYS A 151 16.37 1.26 -6.46
C LYS A 151 15.85 0.70 -7.78
N SER A 152 16.70 -0.01 -8.53
CA SER A 152 16.35 -0.62 -9.82
C SER A 152 15.31 -1.73 -9.73
N GLU A 153 15.19 -2.39 -8.58
CA GLU A 153 14.35 -3.57 -8.42
C GLU A 153 12.97 -3.18 -7.89
N ILE A 154 12.92 -2.26 -6.93
CA ILE A 154 11.63 -1.80 -6.42
C ILE A 154 10.96 -0.77 -7.29
N ALA A 155 11.71 0.04 -8.05
CA ALA A 155 11.09 0.96 -9.00
C ALA A 155 10.09 0.25 -9.93
N LYS A 156 10.29 -1.06 -10.21
CA LYS A 156 9.38 -1.89 -10.99
C LYS A 156 8.02 -2.15 -10.32
N PHE A 157 7.92 -2.05 -8.99
CA PHE A 157 6.71 -2.37 -8.22
C PHE A 157 6.05 -1.13 -7.57
N GLN A 158 6.53 0.06 -7.90
CA GLN A 158 5.98 1.32 -7.41
C GLN A 158 4.72 1.70 -8.20
N PRO A 159 3.78 2.46 -7.59
CA PRO A 159 2.73 3.10 -8.35
C PRO A 159 3.32 4.10 -9.35
N GLU A 160 2.73 4.19 -10.54
CA GLU A 160 3.02 5.30 -11.44
C GLU A 160 2.49 6.60 -10.83
N LEU A 161 3.27 7.68 -10.95
CA LEU A 161 2.82 9.00 -10.51
C LEU A 161 1.73 9.51 -11.45
N VAL A 162 0.55 9.80 -10.90
CA VAL A 162 -0.56 10.37 -11.67
C VAL A 162 -0.49 11.89 -11.62
N ASN A 163 -0.35 12.52 -12.78
CA ASN A 163 -0.27 13.98 -12.95
C ASN A 163 0.77 14.71 -12.06
N PRO A 164 2.04 14.28 -12.01
CA PRO A 164 3.03 14.97 -11.18
C PRO A 164 3.33 16.39 -11.72
N GLU A 165 3.23 17.40 -10.85
CA GLU A 165 3.73 18.74 -11.17
C GLU A 165 5.26 18.74 -11.29
N LYS A 166 5.84 19.56 -12.17
CA LYS A 166 7.31 19.58 -12.35
C LYS A 166 8.10 19.90 -11.07
N ASN A 167 7.56 20.73 -10.19
CA ASN A 167 8.22 21.14 -8.94
C ASN A 167 8.23 20.03 -7.87
N TYR A 168 7.41 19.00 -8.05
CA TYR A 168 7.29 17.86 -7.15
C TYR A 168 8.60 17.07 -7.00
N LEU A 169 9.43 17.03 -8.07
CA LEU A 169 10.63 16.19 -8.11
C LEU A 169 11.77 16.65 -7.20
N HIS A 170 11.70 17.89 -6.68
CA HIS A 170 12.68 18.43 -5.74
C HIS A 170 12.16 18.50 -4.30
N ALA A 171 10.91 18.10 -4.08
CA ALA A 171 10.28 18.11 -2.77
C ALA A 171 10.77 16.94 -1.90
N SER A 172 10.53 17.06 -0.60
CA SER A 172 10.81 16.01 0.38
C SER A 172 9.51 15.48 0.98
N ILE A 173 9.49 14.18 1.30
CA ILE A 173 8.42 13.61 2.12
C ILE A 173 8.66 14.06 3.56
N ILE A 174 7.69 14.74 4.15
CA ILE A 174 7.80 15.31 5.51
C ILE A 174 6.91 14.60 6.54
N GLY A 175 5.94 13.80 6.09
CA GLY A 175 5.06 13.07 6.99
C GLY A 175 3.91 12.36 6.30
N SER A 176 2.87 12.08 7.08
CA SER A 176 1.62 11.47 6.60
C SER A 176 0.42 12.39 6.88
N ALA A 177 -0.63 12.18 6.10
CA ALA A 177 -1.95 12.75 6.31
C ALA A 177 -3.02 11.67 6.08
N THR A 178 -4.24 11.95 6.51
CA THR A 178 -5.40 11.08 6.31
C THR A 178 -6.47 11.83 5.53
N LEU A 179 -6.91 11.28 4.42
CA LEU A 179 -8.06 11.79 3.66
C LEU A 179 -9.34 11.55 4.47
N LEU A 180 -10.12 12.61 4.69
CA LEU A 180 -11.37 12.57 5.46
C LEU A 180 -12.61 12.52 4.54
N ASP A 181 -12.50 13.14 3.38
CA ASP A 181 -13.48 13.08 2.30
C ASP A 181 -12.76 13.33 0.96
N THR A 182 -13.48 13.44 -0.16
CA THR A 182 -12.84 13.62 -1.47
C THR A 182 -12.00 14.89 -1.62
N THR A 183 -12.20 15.88 -0.76
CA THR A 183 -11.64 17.25 -0.86
C THR A 183 -10.88 17.72 0.38
N HIS A 184 -10.96 17.01 1.50
CA HIS A 184 -10.30 17.38 2.74
C HIS A 184 -9.42 16.27 3.30
N ALA A 185 -8.29 16.66 3.87
CA ALA A 185 -7.39 15.78 4.60
C ALA A 185 -7.00 16.40 5.94
N VAL A 186 -6.64 15.56 6.90
CA VAL A 186 -6.07 15.99 8.19
C VAL A 186 -4.60 15.60 8.26
N MET A 187 -3.76 16.52 8.74
CA MET A 187 -2.36 16.27 9.02
C MET A 187 -1.97 16.77 10.42
N PRO A 188 -0.85 16.29 10.99
CA PRO A 188 -0.31 16.82 12.24
C PRO A 188 0.08 18.30 12.10
N TYR A 189 -0.22 19.08 13.14
CA TYR A 189 0.13 20.51 13.21
C TYR A 189 1.65 20.75 13.15
N THR A 190 2.46 19.78 13.59
CA THR A 190 3.92 19.85 13.54
C THR A 190 4.51 19.93 12.12
N LEU A 191 3.72 19.68 11.08
CA LEU A 191 4.14 19.73 9.66
C LEU A 191 3.90 21.11 8.99
N LEU A 192 3.35 22.09 9.71
CA LEU A 192 2.87 23.37 9.14
C LEU A 192 3.95 24.32 8.60
N ASN A 193 5.24 24.09 8.84
CA ASN A 193 6.31 25.04 8.48
C ASN A 193 6.68 25.02 6.97
N THR A 194 5.73 24.73 6.08
CA THR A 194 6.01 24.49 4.66
C THR A 194 5.17 25.40 3.76
N LYS A 195 5.78 25.86 2.66
CA LYS A 195 5.17 26.87 1.77
C LYS A 195 4.23 26.27 0.74
N LYS A 196 4.52 25.05 0.29
CA LYS A 196 3.70 24.29 -0.66
C LYS A 196 3.60 22.86 -0.18
N ILE A 197 2.39 22.34 -0.20
CA ILE A 197 2.07 20.99 0.25
C ILE A 197 1.45 20.25 -0.93
N TRP A 198 1.99 19.08 -1.21
CA TRP A 198 1.37 18.07 -2.07
C TRP A 198 1.01 16.86 -1.22
N LEU A 199 -0.11 16.23 -1.57
CA LEU A 199 -0.58 14.99 -0.97
C LEU A 199 -0.56 13.91 -2.04
N ARG A 200 0.07 12.77 -1.74
CA ARG A 200 0.08 11.59 -2.62
C ARG A 200 -0.56 10.41 -1.92
N ASN A 201 -1.58 9.79 -2.53
CA ASN A 201 -2.21 8.59 -1.98
C ASN A 201 -1.51 7.29 -2.43
N GLY A 202 -2.01 6.14 -2.00
CA GLY A 202 -1.45 4.83 -2.35
C GLY A 202 -1.49 4.59 -3.86
N LEU A 203 -2.53 5.06 -4.54
CA LEU A 203 -2.77 4.89 -5.98
C LEU A 203 -1.86 5.77 -6.88
N GLY A 204 -0.89 6.49 -6.29
CA GLY A 204 -0.01 7.39 -7.02
C GLY A 204 -0.62 8.74 -7.40
N ILE A 205 -1.87 9.01 -6.99
CA ILE A 205 -2.55 10.28 -7.24
C ILE A 205 -1.92 11.36 -6.38
N THR A 206 -1.39 12.39 -7.04
CA THR A 206 -0.78 13.54 -6.39
C THR A 206 -1.63 14.79 -6.60
N VAL A 207 -1.94 15.51 -5.52
CA VAL A 207 -2.69 16.77 -5.58
C VAL A 207 -2.02 17.83 -4.72
N ALA A 208 -2.06 19.09 -5.16
CA ALA A 208 -1.69 20.21 -4.30
C ALA A 208 -2.75 20.39 -3.18
N ALA A 209 -2.32 20.87 -2.01
CA ALA A 209 -3.20 21.16 -0.89
C ALA A 209 -2.81 22.46 -0.19
N GLY A 210 -3.80 23.16 0.35
CA GLY A 210 -3.62 24.34 1.18
C GLY A 210 -4.11 24.09 2.60
N ILE A 211 -3.51 24.78 3.57
CA ILE A 211 -4.01 24.77 4.96
C ILE A 211 -5.29 25.60 5.00
N GLU A 212 -6.41 24.96 5.32
CA GLU A 212 -7.70 25.63 5.45
C GLU A 212 -7.91 26.15 6.88
N LYS A 213 -7.63 25.29 7.87
CA LYS A 213 -7.82 25.61 9.28
C LYS A 213 -6.85 24.84 10.16
N THR A 214 -6.45 25.43 11.28
CA THR A 214 -5.57 24.78 12.26
C THR A 214 -6.28 24.59 13.59
N PHE A 215 -5.91 23.52 14.29
CA PHE A 215 -6.48 23.15 15.58
C PHE A 215 -5.34 22.81 16.56
N PRO A 216 -4.65 23.83 17.11
CA PRO A 216 -3.47 23.62 17.95
C PRO A 216 -3.75 22.75 19.18
N ALA A 217 -4.95 22.85 19.77
CA ALA A 217 -5.34 22.06 20.94
C ALA A 217 -5.41 20.55 20.65
N GLN A 218 -5.70 20.18 19.41
CA GLN A 218 -5.74 18.80 18.94
C GLN A 218 -4.45 18.40 18.20
N ASN A 219 -3.49 19.32 18.06
CA ASN A 219 -2.25 19.13 17.31
C ASN A 219 -2.47 18.69 15.84
N ILE A 220 -3.51 19.23 15.19
CA ILE A 220 -3.84 18.93 13.78
C ILE A 220 -4.05 20.19 12.94
N ALA A 221 -3.99 20.02 11.62
CA ALA A 221 -4.40 20.97 10.61
C ALA A 221 -5.31 20.29 9.58
N LEU A 222 -6.37 21.00 9.19
CA LEU A 222 -7.26 20.63 8.09
C LEU A 222 -6.71 21.22 6.80
N LEU A 223 -6.56 20.35 5.80
CA LEU A 223 -6.10 20.68 4.47
C LEU A 223 -7.29 20.63 3.50
N LYS A 224 -7.32 21.59 2.59
CA LYS A 224 -8.20 21.59 1.42
C LYS A 224 -7.39 21.23 0.18
N LEU A 225 -7.86 20.21 -0.54
CA LEU A 225 -7.22 19.72 -1.76
C LEU A 225 -7.59 20.65 -2.93
N ALA A 226 -6.63 20.88 -3.83
CA ALA A 226 -6.84 21.66 -5.06
C ALA A 226 -7.75 20.93 -6.06
N SER A 227 -7.75 19.60 -6.02
CA SER A 227 -8.58 18.72 -6.84
C SER A 227 -9.01 17.51 -6.01
N PRO A 228 -10.25 16.99 -6.23
CA PRO A 228 -10.74 15.89 -5.42
C PRO A 228 -9.98 14.59 -5.70
N ILE A 229 -9.72 13.81 -4.66
CA ILE A 229 -9.25 12.43 -4.76
C ILE A 229 -10.46 11.49 -4.59
N ALA A 230 -10.64 10.58 -5.54
CA ALA A 230 -11.69 9.57 -5.44
C ALA A 230 -11.39 8.59 -4.30
N ILE A 231 -12.41 8.31 -3.48
CA ILE A 231 -12.35 7.29 -2.44
C ILE A 231 -12.85 5.98 -3.03
N VAL A 232 -12.03 4.92 -3.01
CA VAL A 232 -12.34 3.64 -3.64
C VAL A 232 -13.46 2.89 -2.89
N LYS A 233 -13.44 2.94 -1.56
CA LYS A 233 -14.46 2.36 -0.68
C LYS A 233 -14.95 3.41 0.31
N PRO A 234 -16.26 3.55 0.57
CA PRO A 234 -16.78 4.55 1.50
C PRO A 234 -16.01 4.60 2.81
N LEU A 235 -15.65 5.81 3.25
CA LEU A 235 -14.95 6.02 4.51
C LEU A 235 -15.95 5.86 5.66
N ASN A 236 -15.90 4.72 6.35
CA ASN A 236 -16.64 4.52 7.59
C ASN A 236 -15.82 5.08 8.75
N GLN A 237 -16.42 5.91 9.59
CA GLN A 237 -15.79 6.40 10.82
C GLN A 237 -16.40 5.70 12.02
N ALA A 238 -15.57 5.43 13.03
CA ALA A 238 -16.07 4.94 14.29
C ALA A 238 -16.85 6.05 15.02
N ASP A 239 -17.98 5.70 15.59
CA ASP A 239 -18.85 6.60 16.34
C ASP A 239 -18.41 6.76 17.81
N ALA A 240 -17.68 5.77 18.33
CA ALA A 240 -17.16 5.75 19.69
C ALA A 240 -15.63 5.61 19.74
N PRO A 241 -14.98 6.17 20.78
CA PRO A 241 -13.55 5.95 21.01
C PRO A 241 -13.20 4.46 21.05
N PRO A 242 -11.99 4.07 20.62
CA PRO A 242 -11.57 2.68 20.67
C PRO A 242 -11.58 2.15 22.12
N LYS A 243 -11.83 0.85 22.28
CA LYS A 243 -11.79 0.18 23.60
C LYS A 243 -10.47 -0.57 23.78
N LEU A 244 -10.11 -0.85 25.03
CA LEU A 244 -8.99 -1.74 25.35
C LEU A 244 -9.14 -3.09 24.64
N GLY A 245 -8.07 -3.58 24.05
CA GLY A 245 -8.08 -4.85 23.31
C GLY A 245 -8.62 -4.74 21.88
N THR A 246 -9.04 -3.56 21.43
CA THR A 246 -9.43 -3.35 20.03
C THR A 246 -8.23 -3.61 19.13
N LEU A 247 -8.42 -4.47 18.13
CA LEU A 247 -7.43 -4.68 17.07
C LEU A 247 -7.35 -3.43 16.19
N ALA A 248 -6.15 -2.88 16.06
CA ALA A 248 -5.84 -1.71 15.26
C ALA A 248 -5.05 -2.10 14.01
N TYR A 249 -5.47 -1.58 12.86
CA TYR A 249 -4.80 -1.72 11.58
C TYR A 249 -4.28 -0.35 11.17
N ILE A 250 -2.96 -0.22 11.07
CA ILE A 250 -2.29 1.02 10.71
C ILE A 250 -1.79 0.84 9.28
N VAL A 251 -2.33 1.65 8.36
CA VAL A 251 -1.94 1.60 6.94
C VAL A 251 -1.31 2.92 6.56
N GLY A 252 -0.01 2.93 6.35
CA GLY A 252 0.72 4.17 6.11
C GLY A 252 2.06 3.97 5.46
N TYR A 253 2.74 5.08 5.25
CA TYR A 253 4.05 5.07 4.63
C TYR A 253 5.12 4.94 5.69
N VAL A 254 6.12 4.13 5.38
CA VAL A 254 7.35 4.09 6.14
C VAL A 254 8.14 5.35 5.86
N THR A 255 8.93 5.76 6.86
CA THR A 255 9.73 6.98 6.78
C THR A 255 10.74 6.88 5.63
N THR A 256 10.57 7.74 4.63
CA THR A 256 11.49 7.94 3.51
C THR A 256 11.63 9.43 3.26
N ASN A 257 12.76 9.88 2.72
CA ASN A 257 13.03 11.31 2.56
C ASN A 257 12.86 11.82 1.12
N GLN A 258 12.72 10.94 0.13
CA GLN A 258 12.73 11.32 -1.30
C GLN A 258 11.33 11.24 -1.93
N ALA A 259 10.83 12.35 -2.48
CA ALA A 259 9.49 12.43 -3.07
C ALA A 259 9.38 11.81 -4.48
N ASP A 260 10.49 11.70 -5.20
CA ASP A 260 10.57 11.12 -6.54
C ASP A 260 10.20 9.63 -6.59
N GLN A 261 10.12 8.98 -5.44
CA GLN A 261 9.75 7.57 -5.31
C GLN A 261 8.37 7.44 -4.70
N ALA A 262 7.43 6.87 -5.45
CA ALA A 262 6.13 6.50 -4.95
C ALA A 262 6.21 5.11 -4.32
N TYR A 263 5.62 4.91 -3.16
CA TYR A 263 5.57 3.60 -2.53
C TYR A 263 4.12 3.26 -2.25
N TRP A 264 3.77 1.99 -2.22
CA TRP A 264 2.51 1.58 -1.62
C TRP A 264 2.61 1.74 -0.09
N PRO A 265 1.53 2.17 0.60
CA PRO A 265 1.52 2.14 2.05
C PRO A 265 1.63 0.70 2.54
N ILE A 266 2.15 0.51 3.75
CA ILE A 266 2.24 -0.79 4.39
C ILE A 266 1.19 -0.91 5.50
N LEU A 267 0.66 -2.11 5.68
CA LEU A 267 -0.23 -2.47 6.77
C LEU A 267 0.58 -3.07 7.91
N LYS A 268 0.29 -2.59 9.13
CA LYS A 268 0.68 -3.25 10.38
C LYS A 268 -0.52 -3.40 11.29
N THR A 269 -0.52 -4.45 12.08
CA THR A 269 -1.51 -4.68 13.13
C THR A 269 -0.92 -4.39 14.49
N ASP A 270 -1.74 -3.86 15.39
CA ASP A 270 -1.43 -3.65 16.79
C ASP A 270 -2.69 -3.88 17.63
N ILE A 271 -2.56 -3.94 18.95
CA ILE A 271 -3.69 -3.99 19.86
C ILE A 271 -3.69 -2.73 20.70
N ILE A 272 -4.85 -2.08 20.77
CA ILE A 272 -5.02 -0.86 21.55
C ILE A 272 -4.86 -1.20 23.04
N GLY A 273 -3.76 -0.71 23.60
CA GLY A 273 -3.38 -0.86 25.00
C GLY A 273 -4.00 0.22 25.89
N MET A 274 -3.42 0.41 27.08
CA MET A 274 -3.91 1.39 28.05
C MET A 274 -3.98 2.81 27.47
N PRO A 275 -5.02 3.59 27.79
CA PRO A 275 -5.05 5.02 27.45
C PRO A 275 -3.83 5.70 28.08
N ASN A 276 -3.14 6.55 27.31
CA ASN A 276 -2.08 7.39 27.89
C ASN A 276 -2.68 8.61 28.60
N THR A 277 -3.73 9.16 28.00
CA THR A 277 -4.51 10.29 28.51
C THR A 277 -6.00 10.02 28.27
N ALA A 278 -6.88 10.90 28.73
CA ALA A 278 -8.30 10.83 28.40
C ALA A 278 -8.59 10.92 26.88
N GLN A 279 -7.61 11.37 26.09
CA GLN A 279 -7.77 11.65 24.67
C GLN A 279 -6.93 10.74 23.77
N HIS A 280 -5.83 10.14 24.28
CA HIS A 280 -4.88 9.40 23.46
C HIS A 280 -4.69 7.95 23.91
N TRP A 281 -4.54 7.07 22.94
CA TRP A 281 -4.35 5.62 23.15
C TRP A 281 -2.98 5.16 22.65
N LYS A 282 -2.24 4.40 23.45
CA LYS A 282 -0.89 3.96 23.07
C LYS A 282 -0.91 2.90 21.98
N LEU A 283 0.04 3.01 21.06
CA LEU A 283 0.41 1.99 20.09
C LEU A 283 1.86 1.54 20.32
N HIS A 284 2.13 0.25 20.09
CA HIS A 284 3.47 -0.31 20.09
C HIS A 284 4.18 -0.07 18.75
N VAL A 285 3.44 0.14 17.66
CA VAL A 285 4.03 0.40 16.34
C VAL A 285 4.79 1.74 16.32
N ARG A 286 6.05 1.73 15.88
CA ARG A 286 6.94 2.91 15.92
C ARG A 286 7.28 3.50 14.55
N GLN A 287 7.01 2.78 13.47
CA GLN A 287 7.58 3.00 12.14
C GLN A 287 6.81 3.99 11.26
N PHE A 288 5.67 4.48 11.71
CA PHE A 288 4.83 5.39 10.94
C PHE A 288 5.02 6.84 11.35
N HIS A 289 4.91 7.73 10.38
CA HIS A 289 4.73 9.16 10.62
C HIS A 289 3.41 9.42 11.34
N SER A 290 3.38 10.51 12.12
CA SER A 290 2.12 11.11 12.58
C SER A 290 1.21 11.43 11.37
N GLY A 291 -0.10 11.34 11.55
CA GLY A 291 -1.12 11.57 10.53
C GLY A 291 -1.52 10.33 9.75
N THR A 292 -0.95 9.16 10.06
CA THR A 292 -1.29 7.88 9.42
C THR A 292 -2.64 7.38 9.92
N PRO A 293 -3.57 6.94 9.05
CA PRO A 293 -4.87 6.46 9.50
C PRO A 293 -4.77 5.13 10.27
N VAL A 294 -5.66 4.99 11.24
CA VAL A 294 -5.80 3.79 12.07
C VAL A 294 -7.24 3.28 11.98
N TRP A 295 -7.40 2.01 11.66
CA TRP A 295 -8.67 1.34 11.44
C TRP A 295 -8.91 0.26 12.49
N ASN A 296 -10.17 -0.08 12.75
CA ASN A 296 -10.53 -1.25 13.56
C ASN A 296 -10.87 -2.47 12.69
N GLY A 297 -11.18 -3.61 13.32
CA GLY A 297 -11.56 -4.85 12.63
C GLY A 297 -12.92 -4.84 11.90
N SER A 298 -13.69 -3.75 11.95
CA SER A 298 -14.88 -3.55 11.12
C SER A 298 -14.61 -2.63 9.92
N GLY A 299 -13.36 -2.19 9.72
CA GLY A 299 -13.01 -1.26 8.64
C GLY A 299 -13.47 0.18 8.90
N ALA A 300 -13.71 0.54 10.16
CA ALA A 300 -14.00 1.91 10.54
C ALA A 300 -12.70 2.63 10.95
N LEU A 301 -12.52 3.85 10.44
CA LEU A 301 -11.45 4.75 10.86
C LEU A 301 -11.68 5.13 12.32
N ILE A 302 -10.76 4.74 13.20
CA ILE A 302 -10.83 5.03 14.64
C ILE A 302 -9.97 6.22 15.04
N GLY A 303 -9.05 6.67 14.19
CA GLY A 303 -8.23 7.84 14.44
C GLY A 303 -7.03 7.94 13.52
N ILE A 304 -6.11 8.83 13.87
CA ILE A 304 -4.81 8.99 13.20
C ILE A 304 -3.68 8.81 14.21
N THR A 305 -2.51 8.38 13.74
CA THR A 305 -1.31 8.33 14.58
C THR A 305 -0.86 9.74 14.94
N VAL A 306 -0.41 9.92 16.18
CA VAL A 306 0.30 11.11 16.64
C VAL A 306 1.53 10.68 17.43
N LYS A 307 2.54 11.54 17.50
CA LYS A 307 3.69 11.34 18.38
C LYS A 307 3.46 12.17 19.64
N SER A 308 3.60 11.53 20.79
CA SER A 308 3.66 12.22 22.07
C SER A 308 5.04 12.85 22.30
N ASP A 309 5.14 13.69 23.32
CA ASP A 309 6.39 14.38 23.70
C ASP A 309 7.54 13.40 24.03
N ASN A 310 7.22 12.18 24.48
CA ASN A 310 8.22 11.14 24.75
C ASN A 310 8.59 10.29 23.51
N GLY A 311 8.07 10.66 22.34
CA GLY A 311 8.30 9.96 21.06
C GLY A 311 7.47 8.69 20.84
N SER A 312 6.62 8.29 21.80
CA SER A 312 5.72 7.14 21.62
C SER A 312 4.62 7.46 20.62
N THR A 313 4.23 6.46 19.84
CA THR A 313 3.11 6.56 18.91
C THR A 313 1.81 6.37 19.67
N GLU A 314 0.87 7.28 19.44
CA GLU A 314 -0.46 7.24 20.02
C GLU A 314 -1.52 7.39 18.92
N ILE A 315 -2.78 7.08 19.25
CA ILE A 315 -3.93 7.37 18.41
C ILE A 315 -4.59 8.64 18.95
N LEU A 316 -4.81 9.61 18.06
CA LEU A 316 -5.81 10.66 18.24
C LEU A 316 -7.14 10.15 17.67
N PRO A 317 -8.15 9.85 18.51
CA PRO A 317 -9.42 9.29 18.06
C PRO A 317 -10.15 10.19 17.08
N ILE A 318 -10.82 9.56 16.10
CA ILE A 318 -11.53 10.28 15.02
C ILE A 318 -12.63 11.20 15.57
N GLN A 319 -13.22 10.86 16.72
CA GLN A 319 -14.28 11.68 17.34
C GLN A 319 -13.74 13.05 17.80
N HIS A 320 -12.50 13.10 18.29
CA HIS A 320 -11.86 14.36 18.65
C HIS A 320 -11.60 15.23 17.42
N ILE A 321 -11.21 14.60 16.30
CA ILE A 321 -11.00 15.28 15.02
C ILE A 321 -12.34 15.80 14.50
N ALA A 322 -13.34 14.93 14.36
CA ALA A 322 -14.66 15.25 13.84
C ALA A 322 -15.34 16.38 14.63
N SER A 323 -15.29 16.34 15.96
CA SER A 323 -15.84 17.40 16.82
C SER A 323 -15.14 18.76 16.61
N ALA A 324 -13.86 18.78 16.27
CA ALA A 324 -13.12 20.01 16.06
C ALA A 324 -13.44 20.65 14.69
N ILE A 325 -13.68 19.81 13.67
CA ILE A 325 -13.79 20.27 12.28
C ILE A 325 -15.21 20.25 11.72
N ASP A 326 -16.21 19.94 12.55
CA ASP A 326 -17.62 19.86 12.19
C ASP A 326 -17.88 18.93 11.00
N LEU A 327 -17.15 17.80 10.96
CA LEU A 327 -17.38 16.76 9.98
C LEU A 327 -18.75 16.13 10.23
N ASN A 328 -19.61 16.14 9.21
CA ASN A 328 -20.81 15.31 9.19
C ASN A 328 -20.40 13.84 9.17
N THR A 329 -20.40 13.21 10.34
CA THR A 329 -20.13 11.79 10.46
C THR A 329 -21.40 11.02 10.14
N GLU A 330 -21.50 10.48 8.92
CA GLU A 330 -22.41 9.37 8.69
C GLU A 330 -21.92 8.22 9.58
N SER A 331 -22.63 8.00 10.68
CA SER A 331 -22.27 6.98 11.66
C SER A 331 -22.38 5.62 10.99
N ALA A 332 -21.28 4.87 10.99
CA ALA A 332 -21.29 3.51 10.48
C ALA A 332 -22.32 2.69 11.29
N ASN A 333 -23.25 2.02 10.59
CA ASN A 333 -24.21 1.14 11.25
C ASN A 333 -23.46 0.06 12.05
N HIS A 334 -23.67 0.05 13.36
CA HIS A 334 -23.00 -0.79 14.38
C HIS A 334 -23.03 -2.31 14.19
N SER A 335 -23.68 -2.80 13.14
CA SER A 335 -23.80 -4.23 12.84
C SER A 335 -22.91 -4.65 11.67
N GLN A 336 -21.85 -3.89 11.35
CA GLN A 336 -20.92 -4.33 10.32
C GLN A 336 -20.14 -5.56 10.78
N ALA A 337 -20.26 -6.62 9.97
CA ALA A 337 -19.45 -7.82 10.09
C ALA A 337 -17.95 -7.46 10.08
N HIS A 338 -17.14 -8.31 10.70
CA HIS A 338 -15.69 -8.22 10.55
C HIS A 338 -15.31 -8.17 9.07
N VAL A 339 -14.52 -7.17 8.69
CA VAL A 339 -13.97 -7.05 7.33
C VAL A 339 -12.61 -7.73 7.28
N SER A 340 -12.22 -8.19 6.10
CA SER A 340 -10.90 -8.77 5.92
C SER A 340 -9.79 -7.72 6.06
N MET A 341 -8.57 -8.15 6.37
CA MET A 341 -7.41 -7.26 6.40
C MET A 341 -7.13 -6.65 5.01
N GLN A 342 -7.40 -7.44 3.96
CA GLN A 342 -7.28 -7.02 2.56
C GLN A 342 -8.27 -5.90 2.25
N ASP A 343 -9.51 -5.99 2.74
CA ASP A 343 -10.52 -4.95 2.56
C ASP A 343 -10.11 -3.62 3.20
N ILE A 344 -9.56 -3.68 4.42
CA ILE A 344 -9.02 -2.51 5.13
C ILE A 344 -7.87 -1.91 4.33
N TYR A 345 -6.97 -2.74 3.81
CA TYR A 345 -5.86 -2.27 3.00
C TYR A 345 -6.33 -1.56 1.73
N GLU A 346 -7.25 -2.14 0.97
CA GLU A 346 -7.84 -1.53 -0.23
C GLU A 346 -8.51 -0.19 0.05
N GLN A 347 -9.29 -0.11 1.13
CA GLN A 347 -9.92 1.14 1.56
C GLN A 347 -8.85 2.20 1.85
N ALA A 348 -7.81 1.80 2.59
CA ALA A 348 -6.73 2.68 3.00
C ALA A 348 -5.82 3.15 1.86
N LEU A 349 -5.74 2.43 0.73
CA LEU A 349 -4.96 2.86 -0.44
C LEU A 349 -5.36 4.26 -0.94
N SER A 350 -6.64 4.60 -0.85
CA SER A 350 -7.13 5.92 -1.27
C SER A 350 -7.02 7.01 -0.19
N THR A 351 -6.96 6.62 1.09
CA THR A 351 -7.06 7.56 2.22
C THR A 351 -5.77 7.81 2.97
N SER A 352 -4.80 6.90 2.90
CA SER A 352 -3.47 7.11 3.45
C SER A 352 -2.68 8.01 2.51
N LEU A 353 -2.23 9.17 3.01
CA LEU A 353 -1.54 10.18 2.20
C LEU A 353 -0.11 10.38 2.68
N GLN A 354 0.84 10.50 1.75
CA GLN A 354 2.15 11.10 1.98
C GLN A 354 2.04 12.61 1.88
N VAL A 355 2.64 13.30 2.85
CA VAL A 355 2.77 14.76 2.85
C VAL A 355 4.13 15.11 2.28
N ILE A 356 4.12 15.87 1.20
CA ILE A 356 5.28 16.23 0.41
C ILE A 356 5.37 17.74 0.37
N ALA A 357 6.56 18.29 0.59
CA ALA A 357 6.75 19.72 0.70
C ALA A 357 8.07 20.21 0.11
N GLU A 358 8.05 21.45 -0.38
CA GLU A 358 9.21 22.19 -0.92
C GLU A 358 10.06 22.82 0.19
#